data_AF-A0A928MD83-F1
#
_entry.id   AF-A0A928MD83-F1
#
_cell.length_a   1.000
_cell.length_b   1.000
_cell.length_c   1.000
_cell.angle_alpha   90.00
_cell.angle_beta   90.00
_cell.angle_gamma   90.00
#
_symmetry.space_group_name_H-M   'P 1'
#
loop_
_entity.id
_entity.type
_entity.pdbx_description
1 polymer ?
#
loop_
_entity_poly.entity_id
_entity_poly.type
_entity_poly.pdbx_seq_one_letter_code
_entity_poly.pdbx_strand_id
1 'polypeptide(L)'
;MTKRIILILLGLILLAVVLCACSREEPAPPTPDPHAGEVLVPDGRGNEVWVKLYEDVPAMALRKADFVPADGYIDYIGDGAEALRGIDVSEHQGEIDWAAVAQDGVEFAMIRVGYRGYTKGSLMEDQYFRANMEGALQNGLRVGVYFFSQAITPEEAREEARYLLEKIAGYDVTMPVCYDWEALHGMNARTEGMSGSAITDCAIAFTDVVRSAGYKPAVYFYRDLGYHFYELDRLKDMEFWAAALGNAPDFYYQHTMWQYSCTAQVPGVATDCDLDLYFIYPEKTPEMEVLADKITDGAQAGLSPTPADSE
;
A
#
# COMPACT_ATOMS: atom_id res chain seq x y z
N MET A 1 -15.63 -17.08 -86.06
CA MET A 1 -15.74 -16.09 -84.96
C MET A 1 -15.83 -16.70 -83.57
N THR A 2 -16.21 -17.97 -83.42
CA THR A 2 -16.64 -18.58 -82.14
C THR A 2 -15.52 -18.97 -81.17
N LYS A 3 -14.33 -19.39 -81.65
CA LYS A 3 -13.21 -19.82 -80.79
C LYS A 3 -12.49 -18.67 -80.06
N ARG A 4 -12.42 -17.47 -80.66
CA ARG A 4 -11.79 -16.29 -80.03
C ARG A 4 -12.61 -15.73 -78.87
N ILE A 5 -13.93 -15.83 -78.93
CA ILE A 5 -14.83 -15.35 -77.88
C ILE A 5 -14.78 -16.27 -76.65
N ILE A 6 -14.67 -17.60 -76.86
CA ILE A 6 -14.57 -18.59 -75.78
C ILE A 6 -13.26 -18.46 -74.99
N LEU A 7 -12.12 -18.20 -75.65
CA LEU A 7 -10.84 -17.96 -74.97
C LEU A 7 -10.84 -16.67 -74.14
N ILE A 8 -11.52 -15.62 -74.61
CA ILE A 8 -11.64 -14.35 -73.88
C ILE A 8 -12.54 -14.52 -72.65
N LEU A 9 -13.65 -15.27 -72.76
CA LEU A 9 -14.51 -15.57 -71.62
C LEU A 9 -13.82 -16.47 -70.57
N LEU A 10 -13.07 -17.49 -70.99
CA LEU A 10 -12.31 -18.34 -70.06
C LEU A 10 -11.19 -17.58 -69.35
N GLY A 11 -10.51 -16.67 -70.04
CA GLY A 11 -9.50 -15.79 -69.44
C GLY A 11 -10.08 -14.81 -68.41
N LEU A 12 -11.28 -14.26 -68.67
CA LEU A 12 -11.98 -13.38 -67.74
C LEU A 12 -12.53 -14.11 -66.50
N ILE A 13 -13.01 -15.36 -66.67
CA ILE A 13 -13.47 -16.19 -65.55
C ILE A 13 -12.29 -16.62 -64.67
N LEU A 14 -11.16 -17.00 -65.27
CA LEU A 14 -9.95 -17.36 -64.50
C LEU A 14 -9.38 -16.15 -63.73
N LEU A 15 -9.42 -14.95 -64.33
CA LEU A 15 -9.00 -13.71 -63.67
C LEU A 15 -9.94 -13.33 -62.51
N ALA A 16 -11.25 -13.53 -62.66
CA ALA A 16 -12.23 -13.26 -61.60
C ALA A 16 -12.12 -14.25 -60.44
N VAL A 17 -11.82 -15.53 -60.69
CA VAL A 17 -11.64 -16.55 -59.64
C VAL A 17 -10.32 -16.34 -58.89
N VAL A 18 -9.24 -15.91 -59.55
CA VAL A 18 -7.97 -15.54 -58.90
C VAL A 18 -8.11 -14.26 -58.07
N LEU A 19 -8.88 -13.28 -58.53
CA LEU A 19 -9.19 -12.06 -57.74
C LEU A 19 -10.07 -12.37 -56.52
N CYS A 20 -10.97 -13.34 -56.62
CA CYS A 20 -11.85 -13.74 -55.51
C CYS A 20 -11.16 -14.67 -54.48
N ALA A 21 -10.03 -15.30 -54.85
CA ALA A 21 -9.25 -16.17 -53.97
C ALA A 21 -8.10 -15.46 -53.23
N CYS A 22 -7.77 -14.22 -53.60
CA CYS A 22 -6.69 -13.43 -52.99
C CYS A 22 -7.15 -12.37 -51.98
N SER A 23 -8.46 -12.23 -51.74
CA SER A 23 -8.99 -11.35 -50.70
C SER A 23 -9.29 -12.16 -49.42
N ARG A 24 -8.23 -12.67 -48.77
CA ARG A 24 -8.32 -12.93 -47.32
C ARG A 24 -8.18 -11.56 -46.67
N GLU A 25 -9.27 -11.01 -46.16
CA GLU A 25 -9.20 -9.86 -45.26
C GLU A 25 -8.30 -10.27 -44.10
N GLU A 26 -7.17 -9.58 -43.94
CA GLU A 26 -6.38 -9.73 -42.73
C GLU A 26 -7.29 -9.33 -41.55
N PRO A 27 -7.33 -10.13 -40.47
CA PRO A 27 -8.09 -9.74 -39.29
C PRO A 27 -7.60 -8.37 -38.85
N ALA A 28 -8.54 -7.47 -38.57
CA ALA A 28 -8.22 -6.14 -38.07
C ALA A 28 -7.24 -6.27 -36.88
N PRO A 29 -6.23 -5.39 -36.78
CA PRO A 29 -5.31 -5.43 -35.65
C PRO A 29 -6.12 -5.41 -34.35
N PRO A 30 -5.72 -6.20 -33.33
CA PRO A 30 -6.42 -6.20 -32.06
C PRO A 30 -6.48 -4.76 -31.55
N THR A 31 -7.67 -4.33 -31.14
CA THR A 31 -7.82 -3.06 -30.42
C THR A 31 -6.89 -3.09 -29.20
N PRO A 32 -6.07 -2.04 -28.98
CA PRO A 32 -5.26 -1.95 -27.78
C PRO A 32 -6.14 -2.15 -26.56
N ASP A 33 -5.68 -2.98 -25.63
CA ASP A 33 -6.33 -3.13 -24.33
C ASP A 33 -6.43 -1.74 -23.68
N PRO A 34 -7.65 -1.23 -23.37
CA PRO A 34 -7.80 0.07 -22.74
C PRO A 34 -7.14 0.16 -21.35
N HIS A 35 -6.81 -0.99 -20.75
CA HIS A 35 -6.16 -1.12 -19.44
C HIS A 35 -4.70 -1.57 -19.54
N ALA A 36 -4.07 -1.44 -20.71
CA ALA A 36 -2.66 -1.76 -20.89
C ALA A 36 -1.79 -0.97 -19.90
N GLY A 37 -1.14 -1.69 -18.96
CA GLY A 37 -0.30 -1.09 -17.91
C GLY A 37 -1.05 -0.71 -16.63
N GLU A 38 -2.32 -1.09 -16.51
CA GLU A 38 -3.13 -0.97 -15.30
C GLU A 38 -3.32 -2.33 -14.65
N VAL A 39 -3.60 -2.34 -13.35
CA VAL A 39 -4.05 -3.55 -12.64
C VAL A 39 -5.40 -3.29 -11.98
N LEU A 40 -6.20 -4.34 -11.93
CA LEU A 40 -7.48 -4.33 -11.26
C LEU A 40 -7.26 -4.56 -9.76
N VAL A 41 -7.65 -3.58 -8.93
CA VAL A 41 -7.46 -3.62 -7.47
C VAL A 41 -8.77 -3.34 -6.74
N PRO A 42 -8.97 -3.84 -5.52
CA PRO A 42 -10.16 -3.53 -4.74
C PRO A 42 -10.21 -2.05 -4.32
N ASP A 43 -11.37 -1.40 -4.43
CA ASP A 43 -11.59 0.01 -4.04
C ASP A 43 -11.91 0.22 -2.55
N GLY A 44 -12.11 -0.88 -1.81
CA GLY A 44 -12.44 -0.86 -0.38
C GLY A 44 -13.93 -0.65 -0.10
N ARG A 45 -14.75 -0.58 -1.15
CA ARG A 45 -16.21 -0.39 -1.11
C ARG A 45 -16.95 -1.55 -1.78
N GLY A 46 -16.27 -2.67 -1.97
CA GLY A 46 -16.80 -3.88 -2.59
C GLY A 46 -16.75 -3.90 -4.11
N ASN A 47 -16.06 -2.95 -4.75
CA ASN A 47 -15.80 -2.97 -6.19
C ASN A 47 -14.31 -3.09 -6.49
N GLU A 48 -13.99 -3.16 -7.77
CA GLU A 48 -12.63 -3.11 -8.27
C GLU A 48 -12.46 -1.92 -9.22
N VAL A 49 -11.28 -1.34 -9.21
CA VAL A 49 -10.90 -0.21 -10.06
C VAL A 49 -9.58 -0.51 -10.76
N TRP A 50 -9.43 -0.01 -11.98
CA TRP A 50 -8.16 -0.05 -12.68
C TRP A 50 -7.27 1.07 -12.18
N VAL A 51 -6.06 0.71 -11.75
CA VAL A 51 -5.05 1.67 -11.29
C VAL A 51 -3.79 1.51 -12.12
N LYS A 52 -3.25 2.65 -12.56
CA LYS A 52 -1.92 2.70 -13.13
C LYS A 52 -0.89 2.51 -12.03
N LEU A 53 0.07 1.62 -12.26
CA LEU A 53 1.09 1.30 -11.28
C LEU A 53 2.36 2.16 -11.43
N TYR A 54 3.05 2.33 -10.31
CA TYR A 54 4.42 2.78 -10.23
C TYR A 54 5.33 1.56 -10.38
N GLU A 55 6.06 1.48 -11.49
CA GLU A 55 6.92 0.33 -11.82
C GLU A 55 8.02 0.09 -10.78
N ASP A 56 8.49 1.15 -10.14
CA ASP A 56 9.59 1.13 -9.17
C ASP A 56 9.14 0.87 -7.72
N VAL A 57 7.84 0.74 -7.47
CA VAL A 57 7.31 0.45 -6.13
C VAL A 57 7.01 -1.04 -6.05
N PRO A 58 7.66 -1.80 -5.15
CA PRO A 58 7.48 -3.24 -5.07
C PRO A 58 6.03 -3.64 -4.82
N ALA A 59 5.55 -4.66 -5.53
CA ALA A 59 4.26 -5.28 -5.24
C ALA A 59 4.30 -6.10 -3.94
N MET A 60 3.14 -6.26 -3.30
CA MET A 60 2.97 -7.08 -2.11
C MET A 60 3.36 -8.54 -2.41
N ALA A 61 4.39 -9.02 -1.72
CA ALA A 61 4.90 -10.38 -1.88
C ALA A 61 4.15 -11.43 -1.05
N LEU A 62 3.44 -11.00 0.01
CA LEU A 62 2.71 -11.90 0.91
C LEU A 62 1.42 -12.39 0.25
N ARG A 63 1.16 -13.70 0.34
CA ARG A 63 -0.02 -14.30 -0.30
C ARG A 63 -1.24 -14.12 0.58
N LYS A 64 -2.36 -13.69 0.00
CA LYS A 64 -3.63 -13.53 0.72
C LYS A 64 -4.09 -14.80 1.48
N ALA A 65 -3.78 -15.98 0.95
CA ALA A 65 -4.15 -17.25 1.57
C ALA A 65 -3.39 -17.57 2.88
N ASP A 66 -2.30 -16.85 3.15
CA ASP A 66 -1.51 -17.01 4.37
C ASP A 66 -2.07 -16.18 5.55
N PHE A 67 -3.16 -15.45 5.36
CA PHE A 67 -3.83 -14.66 6.40
C PHE A 67 -5.11 -15.39 6.83
N VAL A 68 -5.15 -15.82 8.09
CA VAL A 68 -6.20 -16.67 8.62
C VAL A 68 -6.87 -15.98 9.81
N PRO A 69 -8.19 -15.75 9.78
CA PRO A 69 -8.91 -15.25 10.94
C PRO A 69 -8.86 -16.24 12.12
N ALA A 70 -8.50 -15.75 13.30
CA ALA A 70 -8.39 -16.53 14.53
C ALA A 70 -8.76 -15.66 15.74
N ASP A 71 -9.77 -16.09 16.51
CA ASP A 71 -10.17 -15.48 17.79
C ASP A 71 -10.37 -13.95 17.77
N GLY A 72 -10.93 -13.41 16.67
CA GLY A 72 -11.15 -11.96 16.51
C GLY A 72 -9.96 -11.19 15.92
N TYR A 73 -8.86 -11.89 15.63
CA TYR A 73 -7.64 -11.39 15.01
C TYR A 73 -7.39 -12.01 13.64
N ILE A 74 -6.33 -11.55 12.97
CA ILE A 74 -5.76 -12.18 11.78
C ILE A 74 -4.36 -12.70 12.12
N ASP A 75 -4.13 -13.99 11.88
CA ASP A 75 -2.82 -14.60 11.98
C ASP A 75 -2.19 -14.74 10.60
N TYR A 76 -0.91 -14.39 10.48
CA TYR A 76 -0.11 -14.69 9.30
C TYR A 76 0.63 -16.01 9.51
N ILE A 77 0.36 -17.00 8.66
CA ILE A 77 0.93 -18.36 8.74
C ILE A 77 1.94 -18.67 7.64
N GLY A 78 2.28 -17.67 6.82
CA GLY A 78 3.22 -17.83 5.72
C GLY A 78 4.68 -17.75 6.18
N ASP A 79 5.59 -17.91 5.22
CA ASP A 79 7.04 -17.91 5.41
C ASP A 79 7.74 -16.70 4.77
N GLY A 80 6.98 -15.77 4.21
CA GLY A 80 7.51 -14.58 3.52
C GLY A 80 7.94 -13.44 4.45
N ALA A 81 7.52 -13.47 5.71
CA ALA A 81 7.85 -12.49 6.75
C ALA A 81 7.60 -13.08 8.14
N GLU A 82 8.19 -12.47 9.18
CA GLU A 82 7.62 -12.55 10.52
C GLU A 82 6.53 -11.48 10.65
N ALA A 83 5.40 -11.82 11.26
CA ALA A 83 4.29 -10.88 11.48
C ALA A 83 4.06 -10.69 12.97
N LEU A 84 4.02 -9.43 13.38
CA LEU A 84 3.73 -9.03 14.75
C LEU A 84 2.31 -8.53 14.83
N ARG A 85 1.60 -8.84 15.91
CA ARG A 85 0.29 -8.25 16.20
C ARG A 85 0.44 -6.94 16.95
N GLY A 86 -0.30 -5.91 16.55
CA GLY A 86 -0.28 -4.61 17.20
C GLY A 86 -1.61 -3.89 17.19
N ILE A 87 -1.61 -2.76 17.88
CA ILE A 87 -2.71 -1.78 17.90
C ILE A 87 -2.14 -0.40 17.65
N ASP A 88 -2.97 0.52 17.17
CA ASP A 88 -2.68 1.95 17.22
C ASP A 88 -3.69 2.69 18.08
N VAL A 89 -3.19 3.64 18.88
CA VAL A 89 -3.96 4.28 19.95
C VAL A 89 -3.68 5.76 20.08
N SER A 90 -4.68 6.46 20.60
CA SER A 90 -4.66 7.89 20.86
C SER A 90 -5.51 8.23 22.08
N GLU A 91 -5.78 9.52 22.30
CA GLU A 91 -6.77 9.96 23.29
C GLU A 91 -8.17 9.38 23.08
N HIS A 92 -8.48 8.86 21.89
CA HIS A 92 -9.79 8.27 21.58
C HIS A 92 -10.06 6.97 22.36
N GLN A 93 -9.00 6.22 22.72
CA GLN A 93 -9.12 5.00 23.51
C GLN A 93 -9.19 5.26 25.03
N GLY A 94 -8.84 6.47 25.47
CA GLY A 94 -8.83 6.83 26.89
C GLY A 94 -7.80 6.06 27.72
N GLU A 95 -8.17 5.69 28.95
CA GLU A 95 -7.31 4.89 29.83
C GLU A 95 -7.26 3.43 29.35
N ILE A 96 -6.05 2.88 29.21
CA ILE A 96 -5.81 1.52 28.71
C ILE A 96 -5.16 0.66 29.80
N ASP A 97 -5.71 -0.53 30.04
CA ASP A 97 -5.05 -1.57 30.83
C ASP A 97 -4.00 -2.29 29.96
N TRP A 98 -2.80 -1.73 29.93
CA TRP A 98 -1.69 -2.26 29.12
C TRP A 98 -1.22 -3.66 29.53
N ALA A 99 -1.48 -4.08 30.78
CA ALA A 99 -1.16 -5.44 31.20
C ALA A 99 -2.14 -6.45 30.59
N ALA A 100 -3.43 -6.09 30.47
CA ALA A 100 -4.41 -6.89 29.76
C ALA A 100 -4.11 -6.94 28.25
N VAL A 101 -3.76 -5.81 27.65
CA VAL A 101 -3.35 -5.73 26.22
C VAL A 101 -2.17 -6.67 25.93
N ALA A 102 -1.11 -6.61 26.75
CA ALA A 102 0.05 -7.48 26.59
C ALA A 102 -0.29 -8.97 26.78
N GLN A 103 -1.16 -9.29 27.75
CA GLN A 103 -1.62 -10.67 28.00
C GLN A 103 -2.45 -11.23 26.84
N ASP A 104 -3.08 -10.37 26.05
CA ASP A 104 -3.84 -10.75 24.87
C ASP A 104 -2.96 -11.00 23.62
N GLY A 105 -1.64 -10.93 23.78
CA GLY A 105 -0.68 -11.22 22.71
C GLY A 105 -0.43 -10.05 21.76
N VAL A 106 -0.78 -8.83 22.15
CA VAL A 106 -0.35 -7.62 21.44
C VAL A 106 1.14 -7.41 21.69
N GLU A 107 1.91 -7.26 20.61
CA GLU A 107 3.38 -7.22 20.62
C GLU A 107 3.95 -5.83 20.35
N PHE A 108 3.18 -4.95 19.72
CA PHE A 108 3.56 -3.56 19.49
C PHE A 108 2.38 -2.59 19.59
N ALA A 109 2.69 -1.31 19.81
CA ALA A 109 1.74 -0.22 19.74
C ALA A 109 2.28 0.96 18.91
N MET A 110 1.44 1.50 18.02
CA MET A 110 1.66 2.80 17.38
C MET A 110 0.91 3.88 18.16
N ILE A 111 1.63 4.80 18.79
CA ILE A 111 1.03 5.78 19.71
C ILE A 111 0.98 7.17 19.09
N ARG A 112 -0.19 7.80 19.09
CA ARG A 112 -0.29 9.20 18.65
C ARG A 112 0.45 10.11 19.62
N VAL A 113 1.42 10.85 19.12
CA VAL A 113 2.18 11.82 19.93
C VAL A 113 1.45 13.15 20.00
N GLY A 114 0.81 13.50 18.89
CA GLY A 114 0.14 14.77 18.75
C GLY A 114 -0.46 14.91 17.37
N TYR A 115 -1.02 16.08 17.16
CA TYR A 115 -1.70 16.41 15.92
C TYR A 115 -1.59 17.90 15.61
N ARG A 116 -1.73 18.24 14.34
CA ARG A 116 -1.99 19.61 13.92
C ARG A 116 -3.49 19.79 13.72
N GLY A 117 -4.08 20.77 14.41
CA GLY A 117 -5.52 21.02 14.32
C GLY A 117 -5.95 21.44 12.91
N TYR A 118 -7.00 20.80 12.39
CA TYR A 118 -7.51 20.99 11.01
C TYR A 118 -8.11 22.39 10.72
N THR A 119 -8.32 23.23 11.74
CA THR A 119 -8.81 24.61 11.56
C THR A 119 -7.70 25.65 11.68
N LYS A 120 -7.18 25.86 12.89
CA LYS A 120 -6.17 26.90 13.18
C LYS A 120 -4.73 26.47 12.88
N GLY A 121 -4.48 25.20 12.61
CA GLY A 121 -3.14 24.69 12.36
C GLY A 121 -2.23 24.64 13.61
N SER A 122 -2.78 24.70 14.82
CA SER A 122 -2.01 24.60 16.06
C SER A 122 -1.50 23.18 16.30
N LEU A 123 -0.26 23.04 16.78
CA LEU A 123 0.28 21.77 17.26
C LEU A 123 -0.26 21.47 18.67
N MET A 124 -0.72 20.24 18.87
CA MET A 124 -1.29 19.75 20.12
C MET A 124 -0.61 18.43 20.49
N GLU A 125 -0.27 18.25 21.76
CA GLU A 125 0.10 16.94 22.31
C GLU A 125 -1.19 16.12 22.47
N ASP A 126 -1.17 14.84 22.11
CA ASP A 126 -2.28 13.94 22.39
C ASP A 126 -2.42 13.77 23.91
N GLN A 127 -3.65 13.87 24.44
CA GLN A 127 -3.87 13.89 25.89
C GLN A 127 -3.39 12.61 26.60
N TYR A 128 -3.39 11.47 25.90
CA TYR A 128 -3.01 10.17 26.46
C TYR A 128 -1.62 9.70 26.01
N PHE A 129 -0.91 10.45 25.14
CA PHE A 129 0.43 10.12 24.65
C PHE A 129 1.35 9.56 25.75
N ARG A 130 1.53 10.30 26.85
CA ARG A 130 2.49 9.92 27.90
C ARG A 130 2.08 8.64 28.62
N ALA A 131 0.81 8.53 28.99
CA ALA A 131 0.27 7.35 29.66
C ALA A 131 0.36 6.11 28.76
N ASN A 132 0.09 6.27 27.46
CA ASN A 132 0.21 5.21 26.47
C ASN A 132 1.68 4.78 26.27
N MET A 133 2.60 5.73 26.13
CA MET A 133 4.04 5.44 25.98
C MET A 133 4.56 4.67 27.19
N GLU A 134 4.29 5.17 28.40
CA GLU A 134 4.75 4.55 29.64
C GLU A 134 4.12 3.18 29.86
N GLY A 135 2.81 3.07 29.63
CA GLY A 135 2.07 1.83 29.82
C GLY A 135 2.50 0.73 28.86
N ALA A 136 2.63 1.03 27.56
CA ALA A 136 3.08 0.07 26.56
C ALA A 136 4.51 -0.42 26.85
N LEU A 137 5.44 0.51 27.08
CA LEU A 137 6.85 0.18 27.34
C LEU A 137 7.02 -0.62 28.65
N GLN A 138 6.32 -0.27 29.72
CA GLN A 138 6.39 -1.00 31.00
C GLN A 138 5.85 -2.42 30.91
N ASN A 139 4.96 -2.69 29.96
CA ASN A 139 4.43 -4.03 29.69
C ASN A 139 5.18 -4.77 28.56
N GLY A 140 6.33 -4.23 28.12
CA GLY A 140 7.24 -4.91 27.21
C GLY A 140 6.83 -4.86 25.73
N LEU A 141 5.85 -4.03 25.36
CA LEU A 141 5.49 -3.84 23.96
C LEU A 141 6.57 -3.04 23.23
N ARG A 142 6.77 -3.38 21.95
CA ARG A 142 7.52 -2.52 21.02
C ARG A 142 6.69 -1.29 20.72
N VAL A 143 7.32 -0.11 20.66
CA VAL A 143 6.59 1.15 20.49
C VAL A 143 7.10 1.89 19.26
N GLY A 144 6.13 2.29 18.43
CA GLY A 144 6.28 3.28 17.37
C GLY A 144 5.31 4.42 17.62
N VAL A 145 5.41 5.46 16.82
CA VAL A 145 4.66 6.68 17.06
C VAL A 145 4.18 7.30 15.76
N TYR A 146 3.08 8.04 15.83
CA TYR A 146 2.59 8.79 14.69
C TYR A 146 2.17 10.21 15.05
N PHE A 147 2.13 11.07 14.04
CA PHE A 147 1.64 12.43 14.15
C PHE A 147 0.54 12.66 13.12
N PHE A 148 -0.67 13.00 13.59
CA PHE A 148 -1.79 13.33 12.70
C PHE A 148 -1.57 14.74 12.12
N SER A 149 -1.18 14.78 10.85
CA SER A 149 -0.79 15.98 10.14
C SER A 149 -2.00 16.70 9.54
N GLN A 150 -1.95 18.02 9.65
CA GLN A 150 -2.76 18.95 8.86
C GLN A 150 -1.86 20.08 8.33
N ALA A 151 -0.60 19.74 8.02
CA ALA A 151 0.37 20.63 7.42
C ALA A 151 -0.07 21.03 6.02
N ILE A 152 0.02 22.33 5.71
CA ILE A 152 -0.26 22.84 4.37
C ILE A 152 1.01 23.22 3.60
N THR A 153 2.17 23.08 4.25
CA THR A 153 3.49 23.30 3.64
C THR A 153 4.52 22.30 4.16
N PRO A 154 5.59 22.04 3.39
CA PRO A 154 6.73 21.27 3.86
C PRO A 154 7.34 21.78 5.17
N GLU A 155 7.38 23.08 5.42
CA GLU A 155 7.93 23.60 6.68
C GLU A 155 7.04 23.26 7.88
N GLU A 156 5.71 23.36 7.73
CA GLU A 156 4.79 22.92 8.77
C GLU A 156 4.93 21.43 9.08
N ALA A 157 5.18 20.59 8.06
CA ALA A 157 5.44 19.17 8.25
C ALA A 157 6.79 18.92 8.96
N ARG A 158 7.81 19.76 8.72
CA ARG A 158 9.06 19.73 9.49
C ARG A 158 8.85 20.16 10.94
N GLU A 159 8.00 21.15 11.19
CA GLU A 159 7.61 21.55 12.55
C GLU A 159 6.92 20.40 13.30
N GLU A 160 6.00 19.70 12.65
CA GLU A 160 5.31 18.51 13.19
C GLU A 160 6.33 17.43 13.57
N ALA A 161 7.27 17.11 12.67
CA ALA A 161 8.32 16.14 12.93
C ALA A 161 9.20 16.54 14.12
N ARG A 162 9.67 17.80 14.16
CA ARG A 162 10.49 18.31 15.29
C ARG A 162 9.73 18.25 16.61
N TYR A 163 8.44 18.63 16.59
CA TYR A 163 7.59 18.57 17.76
C TYR A 163 7.47 17.14 18.28
N LEU A 164 7.15 16.17 17.40
CA LEU A 164 7.10 14.77 17.76
C LEU A 164 8.43 14.27 18.35
N LEU A 165 9.55 14.57 17.67
CA LEU A 165 10.88 14.13 18.08
C LEU A 165 11.28 14.68 19.47
N GLU A 166 10.92 15.92 19.78
CA GLU A 166 11.12 16.50 21.12
C GLU A 166 10.38 15.69 22.19
N LYS A 167 9.14 15.26 21.90
CA LYS A 167 8.32 14.51 22.87
C LYS A 167 8.82 13.10 23.11
N ILE A 168 9.36 12.44 22.09
CA ILE A 168 9.78 11.04 22.20
C ILE A 168 11.23 10.87 22.68
N ALA A 169 12.01 11.95 22.82
CA ALA A 169 13.46 11.89 23.10
C ALA A 169 13.85 11.10 24.38
N GLY A 170 12.93 10.93 25.32
CA GLY A 170 13.14 10.17 26.56
C GLY A 170 12.61 8.73 26.55
N TYR A 171 12.03 8.28 25.44
CA TYR A 171 11.37 6.98 25.33
C TYR A 171 12.14 6.04 24.38
N ASP A 172 12.02 4.73 24.63
CA ASP A 172 12.59 3.70 23.78
C ASP A 172 11.66 3.39 22.59
N VAL A 173 11.78 4.20 21.54
CA VAL A 173 11.00 4.02 20.29
C VAL A 173 11.80 3.11 19.35
N THR A 174 11.33 1.87 19.19
CA THR A 174 11.99 0.80 18.41
C THR A 174 11.29 0.48 17.10
N MET A 175 10.06 0.97 16.92
CA MET A 175 9.26 0.83 15.70
C MET A 175 9.22 2.18 14.94
N PRO A 176 8.60 2.25 13.75
CA PRO A 176 8.64 3.45 12.92
C PRO A 176 8.03 4.71 13.55
N VAL A 177 8.45 5.86 13.03
CA VAL A 177 7.87 7.18 13.29
C VAL A 177 7.10 7.62 12.05
N CYS A 178 5.79 7.74 12.18
CA CYS A 178 4.88 7.82 11.05
C CYS A 178 4.31 9.24 10.83
N TYR A 179 4.35 9.67 9.58
CA TYR A 179 3.51 10.76 9.08
C TYR A 179 2.12 10.20 8.78
N ASP A 180 1.11 10.69 9.48
CA ASP A 180 -0.28 10.30 9.25
C ASP A 180 -1.04 11.50 8.68
N TRP A 181 -1.56 11.36 7.46
CA TRP A 181 -2.47 12.34 6.88
C TRP A 181 -3.70 11.64 6.32
N GLU A 182 -4.85 12.17 6.71
CA GLU A 182 -6.15 11.73 6.23
C GLU A 182 -6.95 12.89 5.65
N ALA A 183 -7.79 12.57 4.65
CA ALA A 183 -8.73 13.51 4.08
C ALA A 183 -9.95 13.69 5.01
N LEU A 184 -10.09 14.87 5.61
CA LEU A 184 -11.22 15.23 6.45
C LEU A 184 -12.36 15.83 5.62
N HIS A 185 -13.20 14.98 5.04
CA HIS A 185 -14.31 15.40 4.18
C HIS A 185 -15.41 16.15 4.96
N GLY A 186 -15.84 17.30 4.45
CA GLY A 186 -16.96 18.06 5.02
C GLY A 186 -16.65 18.80 6.33
N MET A 187 -15.39 18.78 6.76
CA MET A 187 -14.93 19.40 8.01
C MET A 187 -14.30 20.78 7.81
N ASN A 188 -14.29 21.30 6.57
CA ASN A 188 -13.62 22.55 6.18
C ASN A 188 -12.17 22.58 6.68
N ALA A 189 -11.47 21.45 6.49
CA ALA A 189 -10.10 21.27 6.94
C ALA A 189 -9.17 22.17 6.12
N ARG A 190 -8.12 22.70 6.74
CA ARG A 190 -7.15 23.55 6.06
C ARG A 190 -6.36 22.87 4.94
N THR A 191 -6.35 21.53 4.94
CA THR A 191 -5.77 20.68 3.90
C THR A 191 -6.74 20.41 2.74
N GLU A 192 -8.00 20.85 2.85
CA GLU A 192 -9.00 20.69 1.80
C GLU A 192 -8.55 21.40 0.50
N GLY A 193 -8.55 20.65 -0.60
CA GLY A 193 -8.13 21.14 -1.92
C GLY A 193 -6.62 21.17 -2.15
N MET A 194 -5.80 20.72 -1.20
CA MET A 194 -4.38 20.46 -1.49
C MET A 194 -4.25 19.38 -2.57
N SER A 195 -3.18 19.44 -3.37
CA SER A 195 -2.89 18.40 -4.36
C SER A 195 -2.17 17.21 -3.73
N GLY A 196 -2.27 16.05 -4.37
CA GLY A 196 -1.47 14.86 -4.02
C GLY A 196 0.03 15.13 -3.94
N SER A 197 0.57 15.89 -4.90
CA SER A 197 1.96 16.36 -4.90
C SER A 197 2.30 17.21 -3.66
N ALA A 198 1.41 18.14 -3.25
CA ALA A 198 1.66 18.97 -2.07
C ALA A 198 1.63 18.18 -0.76
N ILE A 199 0.72 17.20 -0.63
CA ILE A 199 0.70 16.28 0.53
C ILE A 199 1.93 15.37 0.52
N THR A 200 2.32 14.86 -0.66
CA THR A 200 3.55 14.06 -0.81
C THR A 200 4.79 14.88 -0.41
N ASP A 201 4.87 16.16 -0.80
CA ASP A 201 5.97 17.06 -0.39
C ASP A 201 6.02 17.24 1.13
N CYS A 202 4.85 17.30 1.80
CA CYS A 202 4.76 17.36 3.26
C CYS A 202 5.23 16.06 3.90
N ALA A 203 4.79 14.91 3.39
CA ALA A 203 5.21 13.59 3.86
C ALA A 203 6.74 13.42 3.75
N ILE A 204 7.34 13.79 2.61
CA ILE A 204 8.80 13.78 2.41
C ILE A 204 9.49 14.70 3.43
N ALA A 205 8.99 15.93 3.61
CA ALA A 205 9.61 16.88 4.50
C ALA A 205 9.57 16.43 5.98
N PHE A 206 8.48 15.81 6.42
CA PHE A 206 8.38 15.19 7.75
C PHE A 206 9.37 14.03 7.89
N THR A 207 9.31 13.07 6.96
CA THR A 207 10.09 11.83 7.02
C THR A 207 11.59 12.05 6.85
N ASP A 208 12.02 13.09 6.14
CA ASP A 208 13.43 13.51 6.08
C ASP A 208 13.97 13.92 7.45
N VAL A 209 13.17 14.65 8.24
CA VAL A 209 13.57 15.08 9.60
C VAL A 209 13.66 13.86 10.51
N VAL A 210 12.68 12.96 10.43
CA VAL A 210 12.65 11.68 11.16
C VAL A 210 13.89 10.83 10.85
N ARG A 211 14.19 10.63 9.55
CA ARG A 211 15.37 9.88 9.09
C ARG A 211 16.66 10.52 9.58
N SER A 212 16.75 11.84 9.52
CA SER A 212 17.93 12.60 10.00
C SER A 212 18.15 12.48 11.50
N ALA A 213 17.08 12.24 12.27
CA ALA A 213 17.14 11.98 13.71
C ALA A 213 17.47 10.52 14.06
N GLY A 214 17.63 9.64 13.05
CA GLY A 214 18.02 8.24 13.24
C GLY A 214 16.85 7.26 13.42
N TYR A 215 15.61 7.71 13.23
CA TYR A 215 14.42 6.86 13.29
C TYR A 215 14.02 6.34 11.90
N LYS A 216 13.30 5.23 11.87
CA LYS A 216 12.70 4.69 10.63
C LYS A 216 11.49 5.54 10.24
N PRO A 217 11.50 6.22 9.07
CA PRO A 217 10.35 6.99 8.61
C PRO A 217 9.27 6.08 8.04
N ALA A 218 8.02 6.35 8.41
CA ALA A 218 6.83 5.73 7.82
C ALA A 218 5.83 6.78 7.33
N VAL A 219 4.96 6.37 6.39
CA VAL A 219 3.79 7.13 5.93
C VAL A 219 2.57 6.24 6.07
N TYR A 220 1.55 6.74 6.74
CA TYR A 220 0.25 6.10 6.86
C TYR A 220 -0.72 6.64 5.80
N PHE A 221 -1.55 5.75 5.27
CA PHE A 221 -2.65 6.10 4.39
C PHE A 221 -3.68 4.98 4.27
N TYR A 222 -4.95 5.38 4.07
CA TYR A 222 -5.93 4.48 3.48
C TYR A 222 -5.55 4.14 2.04
N ARG A 223 -5.80 2.89 1.64
CA ARG A 223 -5.52 2.36 0.31
C ARG A 223 -5.96 3.28 -0.84
N ASP A 224 -7.15 3.87 -0.75
CA ASP A 224 -7.69 4.80 -1.75
C ASP A 224 -6.80 6.03 -1.96
N LEU A 225 -6.29 6.61 -0.86
CA LEU A 225 -5.33 7.71 -0.91
C LEU A 225 -4.00 7.26 -1.52
N GLY A 226 -3.54 6.04 -1.19
CA GLY A 226 -2.35 5.45 -1.78
C GLY A 226 -2.42 5.35 -3.30
N TYR A 227 -3.54 4.89 -3.85
CA TYR A 227 -3.71 4.74 -5.31
C TYR A 227 -3.96 6.04 -6.04
N HIS A 228 -4.72 6.96 -5.45
CA HIS A 228 -5.31 8.08 -6.19
C HIS A 228 -4.77 9.44 -5.80
N PHE A 229 -3.99 9.53 -4.72
CA PHE A 229 -3.56 10.81 -4.17
C PHE A 229 -2.05 10.89 -3.93
N TYR A 230 -1.45 9.89 -3.29
CA TYR A 230 -0.01 9.89 -3.05
C TYR A 230 0.78 9.54 -4.32
N GLU A 231 1.94 10.20 -4.45
CA GLU A 231 2.96 9.87 -5.45
C GLU A 231 3.92 8.83 -4.84
N LEU A 232 3.49 7.56 -4.79
CA LEU A 232 4.16 6.50 -4.03
C LEU A 232 5.58 6.19 -4.51
N ASP A 233 5.90 6.44 -5.78
CA ASP A 233 7.26 6.32 -6.32
C ASP A 233 8.25 7.26 -5.62
N ARG A 234 7.78 8.41 -5.13
CA ARG A 234 8.56 9.37 -4.35
C ARG A 234 8.67 9.00 -2.88
N LEU A 235 7.84 8.06 -2.41
CA LEU A 235 7.79 7.60 -1.02
C LEU A 235 8.39 6.19 -0.84
N LYS A 236 8.90 5.56 -1.89
CA LYS A 236 9.37 4.16 -1.91
C LYS A 236 10.50 3.81 -0.92
N ASP A 237 11.22 4.81 -0.41
CA ASP A 237 12.28 4.66 0.59
C ASP A 237 11.76 4.83 2.04
N MET A 238 10.44 4.83 2.22
CA MET A 238 9.75 4.93 3.51
C MET A 238 8.99 3.64 3.77
N GLU A 239 8.75 3.36 5.04
CA GLU A 239 7.82 2.29 5.41
C GLU A 239 6.38 2.73 5.11
N PHE A 240 5.59 1.85 4.50
CA PHE A 240 4.16 2.08 4.30
C PHE A 240 3.38 1.41 5.41
N TRP A 241 2.52 2.19 6.05
CA TRP A 241 1.45 1.72 6.93
C TRP A 241 0.12 1.88 6.19
N ALA A 242 -0.35 0.80 5.59
CA ALA A 242 -1.52 0.82 4.71
C ALA A 242 -2.77 0.42 5.48
N ALA A 243 -3.76 1.31 5.55
CA ALA A 243 -5.10 0.98 6.02
C ALA A 243 -5.94 0.37 4.89
N ALA A 244 -6.28 -0.90 5.07
CA ALA A 244 -7.00 -1.72 4.11
C ALA A 244 -7.83 -2.77 4.86
N LEU A 245 -8.97 -2.35 5.39
CA LEU A 245 -9.79 -3.19 6.28
C LEU A 245 -10.22 -4.50 5.60
N GLY A 246 -10.06 -5.61 6.31
CA GLY A 246 -10.40 -6.93 5.79
C GLY A 246 -9.61 -8.07 6.43
N ASN A 247 -9.66 -9.24 5.79
CA ASN A 247 -9.04 -10.46 6.32
C ASN A 247 -7.68 -10.79 5.70
N ALA A 248 -7.24 -10.03 4.70
CA ALA A 248 -5.91 -10.14 4.10
C ALA A 248 -5.53 -8.81 3.42
N PRO A 249 -4.23 -8.47 3.34
CA PRO A 249 -3.77 -7.31 2.59
C PRO A 249 -4.22 -7.39 1.13
N ASP A 250 -4.83 -6.32 0.64
CA ASP A 250 -5.29 -6.18 -0.75
C ASP A 250 -4.83 -4.88 -1.40
N PHE A 251 -3.99 -4.10 -0.70
CA PHE A 251 -3.19 -3.05 -1.31
C PHE A 251 -2.09 -3.68 -2.16
N TYR A 252 -1.97 -3.23 -3.41
CA TYR A 252 -1.11 -3.84 -4.42
C TYR A 252 0.36 -3.74 -4.04
N TYR A 253 0.78 -2.62 -3.45
CA TYR A 253 2.18 -2.39 -3.10
C TYR A 253 2.53 -3.02 -1.76
N GLN A 254 3.79 -3.46 -1.66
CA GLN A 254 4.37 -3.94 -0.44
C GLN A 254 4.32 -2.85 0.64
N HIS A 255 3.90 -3.25 1.83
CA HIS A 255 3.86 -2.40 3.02
C HIS A 255 4.42 -3.19 4.20
N THR A 256 4.99 -2.48 5.17
CA THR A 256 5.55 -3.07 6.40
C THR A 256 4.54 -3.09 7.53
N MET A 257 3.47 -2.28 7.45
CA MET A 257 2.39 -2.32 8.43
C MET A 257 1.03 -2.28 7.72
N TRP A 258 0.08 -3.08 8.21
CA TRP A 258 -1.27 -3.20 7.67
C TRP A 258 -2.30 -3.00 8.77
N GLN A 259 -3.09 -1.94 8.67
CA GLN A 259 -4.26 -1.74 9.53
C GLN A 259 -5.45 -2.47 8.90
N TYR A 260 -5.96 -3.48 9.60
CA TYR A 260 -6.96 -4.41 9.07
C TYR A 260 -8.33 -4.31 9.74
N SER A 261 -8.41 -3.63 10.88
CA SER A 261 -9.66 -3.33 11.60
C SER A 261 -9.56 -1.97 12.26
N CYS A 262 -10.70 -1.28 12.38
CA CYS A 262 -10.87 -0.07 13.20
C CYS A 262 -12.03 -0.17 14.21
N THR A 263 -12.58 -1.38 14.37
CA THR A 263 -13.75 -1.66 15.22
C THR A 263 -13.55 -2.90 16.08
N ALA A 264 -12.30 -3.26 16.36
CA ALA A 264 -12.01 -4.44 17.15
C ALA A 264 -12.23 -4.17 18.64
N GLN A 265 -12.47 -5.24 19.40
CA GLN A 265 -12.54 -5.22 20.85
C GLN A 265 -11.29 -5.90 21.40
N VAL A 266 -10.40 -5.11 21.99
CA VAL A 266 -9.12 -5.58 22.56
C VAL A 266 -9.23 -5.56 24.08
N PRO A 267 -8.95 -6.66 24.79
CA PRO A 267 -8.88 -6.68 26.25
C PRO A 267 -7.99 -5.55 26.80
N GLY A 268 -8.56 -4.74 27.69
CA GLY A 268 -7.90 -3.57 28.26
C GLY A 268 -8.18 -2.25 27.55
N VAL A 269 -8.85 -2.26 26.40
CA VAL A 269 -9.34 -1.07 25.68
C VAL A 269 -10.87 -1.03 25.75
N ALA A 270 -11.43 0.08 26.22
CA ALA A 270 -12.87 0.19 26.47
C ALA A 270 -13.70 0.59 25.23
N THR A 271 -13.04 1.06 24.18
CA THR A 271 -13.64 1.51 22.93
C THR A 271 -13.28 0.55 21.80
N ASP A 272 -13.78 0.85 20.60
CA ASP A 272 -13.22 0.32 19.38
C ASP A 272 -11.71 0.63 19.32
N CYS A 273 -10.95 -0.37 18.88
CA CYS A 273 -9.51 -0.31 18.72
C CYS A 273 -9.13 -0.73 17.30
N ASP A 274 -8.11 -0.05 16.79
CA ASP A 274 -7.51 -0.36 15.51
C ASP A 274 -6.56 -1.57 15.71
N LEU A 275 -6.52 -2.46 14.72
CA LEU A 275 -5.65 -3.63 14.72
C LEU A 275 -4.71 -3.62 13.54
N ASP A 276 -3.45 -3.92 13.83
CA ASP A 276 -2.37 -3.89 12.87
C ASP A 276 -1.58 -5.21 12.85
N LEU A 277 -1.05 -5.53 11.67
CA LEU A 277 0.08 -6.44 11.53
C LEU A 277 1.32 -5.65 11.08
N TYR A 278 2.45 -5.89 11.74
CA TYR A 278 3.76 -5.39 11.31
C TYR A 278 4.61 -6.53 10.75
N PHE A 279 5.05 -6.40 9.51
CA PHE A 279 5.80 -7.41 8.77
C PHE A 279 7.31 -7.11 8.82
N ILE A 280 8.06 -8.04 9.38
CA ILE A 280 9.52 -8.07 9.31
C ILE A 280 9.90 -8.99 8.15
N TYR A 281 10.22 -8.38 7.01
CA TYR A 281 10.70 -9.12 5.84
C TYR A 281 12.15 -9.60 6.06
N PRO A 282 12.51 -10.80 5.57
CA PRO A 282 13.89 -11.23 5.57
C PRO A 282 14.74 -10.26 4.73
N GLU A 283 15.96 -9.99 5.17
CA GLU A 283 16.91 -9.25 4.32
C GLU A 283 17.08 -9.99 2.99
N LYS A 284 16.99 -9.26 1.88
CA LYS A 284 17.34 -9.82 0.58
C LYS A 284 18.82 -10.15 0.59
N THR A 285 19.15 -11.44 0.73
CA THR A 285 20.52 -11.88 0.54
C THR A 285 20.84 -11.90 -0.96
N PRO A 286 22.11 -11.70 -1.36
CA PRO A 286 22.52 -11.82 -2.77
C PRO A 286 22.12 -13.17 -3.41
N GLU A 287 21.98 -14.22 -2.59
CA GLU A 287 21.55 -15.55 -3.04
C GLU A 287 20.07 -15.59 -3.42
N MET A 288 19.22 -14.84 -2.71
CA MET A 288 17.80 -14.72 -3.01
C MET A 288 17.54 -13.88 -4.26
N GLU A 289 18.37 -12.87 -4.53
CA GLU A 289 18.32 -12.10 -5.78
C GLU A 289 18.67 -12.97 -6.99
N VAL A 290 19.75 -13.74 -6.89
CA VAL A 290 20.15 -14.68 -7.96
C VAL A 290 19.11 -15.78 -8.19
N LEU A 291 18.40 -16.21 -7.15
CA LEU A 291 17.31 -17.18 -7.29
C LEU A 291 16.07 -16.56 -7.94
N ALA A 292 15.70 -15.34 -7.55
CA ALA A 292 14.61 -14.60 -8.16
C ALA A 292 14.85 -14.38 -9.65
N ASP A 293 16.05 -13.92 -10.04
CA ASP A 293 16.44 -13.73 -11.45
C ASP A 293 16.36 -15.03 -12.27
N LYS A 294 16.76 -16.16 -11.68
CA LYS A 294 16.64 -17.48 -12.33
C LYS A 294 15.19 -17.93 -12.51
N ILE A 295 14.30 -17.56 -11.59
CA ILE A 295 12.87 -17.89 -11.67
C ILE A 295 12.19 -17.02 -12.74
N THR A 296 12.52 -15.74 -12.84
CA THR A 296 12.02 -14.84 -13.90
C THR A 296 12.56 -15.24 -15.28
N ASP A 297 13.84 -15.61 -15.40
CA ASP A 297 14.40 -16.12 -16.66
C ASP A 297 13.79 -17.48 -17.06
N GLY A 298 13.54 -18.36 -16.08
CA GLY A 298 12.89 -19.66 -16.29
C GLY A 298 11.43 -19.54 -16.74
N ALA A 299 10.71 -18.52 -16.25
CA ALA A 299 9.34 -18.24 -16.65
C ALA A 299 9.25 -17.69 -18.10
N GLN A 300 10.25 -16.94 -18.56
CA GLN A 300 10.33 -16.49 -19.95
C GLN A 300 10.75 -17.60 -20.93
N ALA A 301 11.56 -18.58 -20.49
CA ALA A 301 11.99 -19.70 -21.33
C ALA A 301 10.86 -20.72 -21.64
N GLY A 302 9.74 -20.68 -20.90
CA GLY A 302 8.58 -21.57 -21.08
C GLY A 302 7.63 -21.21 -22.22
N LEU A 303 7.81 -20.07 -22.90
CA LEU A 303 7.00 -19.62 -24.03
C LEU A 303 7.77 -19.74 -25.35
N SER A 304 8.18 -20.96 -25.69
CA SER A 304 8.55 -21.28 -27.08
C SER A 304 7.33 -21.87 -27.79
N PRO A 305 6.79 -21.25 -28.86
CA PRO A 305 5.69 -21.84 -29.60
C PRO A 305 6.18 -23.11 -30.30
N THR A 306 5.53 -24.24 -30.01
CA THR A 306 5.68 -25.48 -30.77
C THR A 306 5.35 -25.19 -32.24
N PRO A 307 6.19 -25.60 -33.22
CA PRO A 307 5.85 -25.44 -34.62
C PRO A 307 4.62 -26.29 -34.93
N ALA A 308 3.63 -25.69 -35.60
CA ALA A 308 2.50 -26.42 -36.13
C ALA A 308 2.99 -27.40 -37.21
N ASP A 309 2.77 -28.69 -36.97
CA ASP A 309 2.97 -29.74 -37.96
C ASP A 309 2.03 -29.51 -39.14
N SER A 310 2.61 -29.48 -40.34
CA SER A 310 1.91 -29.46 -41.62
C SER A 310 1.54 -30.87 -42.06
N GLU A 311 0.24 -31.16 -42.13
CA GLU A 311 -0.34 -32.16 -43.04
C GLU A 311 -1.56 -31.55 -43.77
#